data_AF-A0A1C6IRN1-F1
#
_entry.id   AF-A0A1C6IRN1-F1
#
_cell.length_a   1.000
_cell.length_b   1.000
_cell.length_c   1.000
_cell.angle_alpha   90.00
_cell.angle_beta   90.00
_cell.angle_gamma   90.00
#
_symmetry.space_group_name_H-M   'P 1'
#
loop_
_entity.id
_entity.type
_entity.pdbx_description
1 polymer ?
#
loop_
_entity_poly.entity_id
_entity_poly.type
_entity_poly.pdbx_seq_one_letter_code
_entity_poly.pdbx_strand_id
1 'polypeptide(L)'
;MIGVLTQSELYEKTISNMVECKSRGAYLMGLTTYGNYNIEDTASFTVYVPKTEECFATSLAVIPLQLMGYYVSVAKGLDVDKPRNLAKSVTVE
;
A
#
# COMPACT_ATOMS: atom_id res chain seq x y z
N MET A 1 -7.54 4.56 -4.01
CA MET A 1 -6.41 5.23 -3.33
C MET A 1 -5.86 4.26 -2.30
N ILE A 2 -4.53 4.14 -2.21
CA ILE A 2 -3.87 3.34 -1.18
C ILE A 2 -3.13 4.30 -0.26
N GLY A 3 -3.48 4.31 1.03
CA GLY A 3 -2.75 4.99 2.07
C GLY A 3 -1.81 4.02 2.75
N VAL A 4 -0.53 4.39 2.89
CA VAL A 4 0.46 3.64 3.67
C VAL A 4 0.74 4.45 4.93
N LEU A 5 0.30 3.94 6.08
CA LEU A 5 0.26 4.65 7.36
C LEU A 5 1.06 3.89 8.42
N THR A 6 2.30 3.52 8.08
CA THR A 6 3.23 2.83 8.99
C THR A 6 4.09 3.80 9.81
N GLN A 7 4.08 5.09 9.48
CA GLN A 7 4.80 6.13 10.20
C GLN A 7 3.89 6.79 11.24
N SER A 8 4.19 6.57 12.52
CA SER A 8 3.39 7.05 13.66
C SER A 8 3.16 8.56 13.62
N GLU A 9 4.21 9.34 13.34
CA GLU A 9 4.15 10.82 13.33
C GLU A 9 3.28 11.40 12.20
N LEU A 10 3.06 10.64 11.12
CA LEU A 10 2.31 11.07 9.94
C LEU A 10 0.93 10.40 9.85
N TYR A 11 0.60 9.52 10.79
CA TYR A 11 -0.62 8.72 10.76
C TYR A 11 -1.88 9.59 10.61
N GLU A 12 -2.11 10.51 11.55
CA GLU A 12 -3.29 11.38 11.57
C GLU A 12 -3.37 12.30 10.34
N LYS A 13 -2.23 12.84 9.91
CA LYS A 13 -2.15 13.67 8.69
C LYS A 13 -2.52 12.85 7.45
N THR A 14 -2.11 11.59 7.40
CA THR A 14 -2.41 10.69 6.28
C THR A 14 -3.89 10.31 6.27
N ILE A 15 -4.50 10.05 7.43
CA ILE A 15 -5.95 9.85 7.57
C ILE A 15 -6.70 11.08 7.07
N SER A 16 -6.30 12.29 7.45
CA SER A 16 -6.92 13.54 6.95
C SER A 16 -6.91 13.62 5.41
N ASN A 17 -5.77 13.31 4.78
CA ASN A 17 -5.65 13.29 3.32
C ASN A 17 -6.54 12.20 2.69
N MET A 18 -6.68 11.05 3.34
CA MET A 18 -7.57 9.98 2.91
C MET A 18 -9.04 10.41 2.97
N VAL A 19 -9.47 11.08 4.04
CA VAL A 19 -10.84 11.62 4.16
C VAL A 19 -11.15 12.61 3.04
N GLU A 20 -10.21 13.50 2.69
CA GLU A 20 -10.38 14.42 1.55
C GLU A 20 -10.59 13.64 0.24
N CYS A 21 -9.81 12.59 0.01
CA CYS A 21 -9.97 11.74 -1.16
C CYS A 21 -11.31 10.96 -1.14
N LYS A 22 -11.74 10.47 0.03
CA LYS A 22 -13.06 9.82 0.22
C LYS A 22 -14.20 10.76 -0.16
N SER A 23 -14.10 12.04 0.22
CA SER A 23 -15.11 13.06 -0.12
C SER A 23 -15.26 13.27 -1.64
N ARG A 24 -14.24 12.92 -2.42
CA ARG A 24 -14.24 12.95 -3.89
C ARG A 24 -14.61 11.61 -4.53
N GLY A 25 -15.12 10.66 -3.73
CA GLY A 25 -15.57 9.35 -4.21
C GLY A 25 -14.46 8.30 -4.35
N ALA A 26 -13.27 8.53 -3.78
CA ALA A 26 -12.21 7.53 -3.84
C ALA A 26 -12.54 6.30 -2.99
N TYR A 27 -12.37 5.10 -3.56
CA TYR A 27 -12.32 3.85 -2.78
C TYR A 27 -10.97 3.75 -2.07
N LEU A 28 -10.99 3.55 -0.75
CA LEU A 28 -9.82 3.70 0.10
C LEU A 28 -9.31 2.35 0.62
N MET A 29 -8.03 2.09 0.42
CA MET A 29 -7.31 1.00 1.09
C MET A 29 -6.30 1.58 2.08
N GLY A 30 -6.34 1.14 3.33
CA GLY A 30 -5.36 1.47 4.36
C GLY A 30 -4.37 0.33 4.60
N LEU A 31 -3.08 0.63 4.64
CA LEU A 31 -2.02 -0.30 5.04
C LEU A 31 -1.30 0.26 6.27
N THR A 32 -1.44 -0.40 7.42
CA THR A 32 -0.87 0.10 8.70
C THR A 32 -0.42 -1.05 9.59
N THR A 33 0.09 -0.75 10.79
CA THR A 33 0.50 -1.75 11.77
C THR A 33 -0.67 -2.19 12.65
N TYR A 34 -0.63 -3.41 13.20
CA TYR A 34 -1.62 -3.84 14.20
C TYR A 34 -1.74 -2.83 15.34
N GLY A 35 -2.97 -2.58 15.80
CA GLY A 35 -3.28 -1.59 16.84
C GLY A 35 -3.88 -0.29 16.32
N ASN A 36 -3.67 0.06 15.05
CA ASN A 36 -4.25 1.24 14.41
C ASN A 36 -5.63 0.92 13.81
N TYR A 37 -6.55 0.45 14.64
CA TYR A 37 -7.87 -0.03 14.20
C TYR A 37 -8.86 1.09 13.85
N ASN A 38 -8.62 2.31 14.34
CA ASN A 38 -9.40 3.51 14.01
C ASN A 38 -9.43 3.83 12.50
N ILE A 39 -8.48 3.31 11.71
CA ILE A 39 -8.51 3.46 10.25
C ILE A 39 -9.74 2.85 9.59
N GLU A 40 -10.36 1.84 10.20
CA GLU A 40 -11.51 1.12 9.60
C GLU A 40 -12.75 2.00 9.46
N ASP A 41 -12.88 3.07 10.26
CA ASP A 41 -13.93 4.08 10.10
C ASP A 41 -13.76 4.89 8.79
N THR A 42 -12.51 5.02 8.34
CA THR A 42 -12.15 5.82 7.17
C THR A 42 -11.98 4.96 5.91
N ALA A 43 -11.19 3.89 5.99
CA ALA A 43 -10.84 3.04 4.86
C ALA A 43 -11.98 2.06 4.49
N SER A 44 -12.08 1.72 3.20
CA SER A 44 -13.02 0.70 2.72
C SER A 44 -12.46 -0.72 2.86
N PHE A 45 -11.14 -0.85 2.93
CA PHE A 45 -10.41 -2.08 3.12
C PHE A 45 -9.11 -1.80 3.86
N THR A 46 -8.75 -2.61 4.85
CA THR A 46 -7.55 -2.41 5.67
C THR A 46 -6.68 -3.65 5.67
N VAL A 47 -5.37 -3.45 5.54
CA VAL A 47 -4.34 -4.48 5.70
C VAL A 47 -3.43 -4.08 6.86
N TYR A 48 -3.14 -5.06 7.71
CA TYR A 48 -2.28 -4.89 8.86
C TYR A 48 -0.96 -5.64 8.67
N VAL A 49 0.15 -4.99 9.01
CA VAL A 49 1.45 -5.65 9.21
C VAL A 49 1.75 -5.75 10.72
N PRO A 50 2.56 -6.73 11.15
CA PRO A 50 3.06 -6.82 12.53
C PRO A 50 3.65 -5.50 13.03
N LYS A 51 3.48 -5.21 14.33
CA LYS A 51 4.27 -4.16 14.98
C LYS A 51 5.75 -4.54 14.92
N THR A 52 6.58 -3.58 14.61
CA THR A 52 8.05 -3.70 14.53
C THR A 52 8.65 -2.34 14.83
N GLU A 53 9.97 -2.27 15.00
CA GLU A 53 10.71 -1.00 15.06
C GLU A 53 10.38 -0.12 13.85
N GLU A 54 10.24 1.20 14.08
CA GLU A 54 9.76 2.15 13.06
C GLU A 54 10.62 2.12 11.79
N CYS A 55 11.93 1.91 11.93
CA CYS A 55 12.85 1.79 10.81
C CYS A 55 12.57 0.59 9.88
N PHE A 56 11.89 -0.45 10.37
CA PHE A 56 11.53 -1.64 9.59
C PHE A 56 10.06 -1.70 9.17
N ALA A 57 9.21 -0.82 9.71
CA ALA A 57 7.77 -0.86 9.44
C ALA A 57 7.45 -0.71 7.94
N THR A 58 8.17 0.17 7.24
CA THR A 58 8.05 0.34 5.78
C THR A 58 8.52 -0.89 5.01
N SER A 59 9.58 -1.57 5.46
CA SER A 59 10.07 -2.80 4.83
C SER A 59 9.01 -3.91 4.86
N LEU A 60 8.30 -4.06 5.99
CA LEU A 60 7.18 -5.02 6.07
C LEU A 60 6.00 -4.62 5.20
N ALA A 61 5.71 -3.32 5.08
CA ALA A 61 4.64 -2.82 4.21
C ALA A 61 4.87 -3.07 2.72
N VAL A 62 6.13 -3.25 2.27
CA VAL A 62 6.42 -3.60 0.87
C VAL A 62 5.84 -4.94 0.47
N ILE A 63 5.81 -5.94 1.38
CA ILE A 63 5.35 -7.30 1.07
C ILE A 63 3.89 -7.34 0.59
N PRO A 64 2.89 -6.79 1.32
CA PRO A 64 1.51 -6.79 0.83
C PRO A 64 1.34 -5.95 -0.44
N LEU A 65 2.14 -4.90 -0.65
CA LEU A 65 2.10 -4.10 -1.88
C LEU A 65 2.63 -4.88 -3.08
N GLN A 66 3.71 -5.66 -2.91
CA GLN A 66 4.22 -6.57 -3.93
C GLN A 66 3.19 -7.66 -4.27
N LEU A 67 2.56 -8.27 -3.26
CA LEU A 67 1.52 -9.27 -3.45
C LEU A 67 0.29 -8.67 -4.17
N MET A 68 -0.10 -7.45 -3.84
CA MET A 68 -1.17 -6.75 -4.54
C MET A 68 -0.83 -6.55 -6.03
N GLY A 69 0.39 -6.08 -6.34
CA GLY A 69 0.85 -5.94 -7.73
C GLY A 69 0.86 -7.27 -8.48
N TYR A 70 1.33 -8.33 -7.83
CA TYR A 70 1.32 -9.69 -8.36
C TYR A 70 -0.10 -10.16 -8.69
N TYR A 71 -1.00 -10.17 -7.71
CA TYR A 71 -2.36 -10.68 -7.88
C TYR A 71 -3.19 -9.84 -8.85
N VAL A 72 -3.02 -8.52 -8.90
CA VAL A 72 -3.65 -7.67 -9.90
C VAL A 72 -3.16 -8.04 -11.31
N SER A 73 -1.86 -8.31 -11.47
CA SER A 73 -1.28 -8.67 -12.77
C SER A 73 -1.78 -10.04 -13.24
N VAL A 74 -1.81 -11.04 -12.33
CA VAL A 74 -2.38 -12.37 -12.59
C VAL A 74 -3.85 -12.27 -12.96
N ALA A 75 -4.65 -11.53 -12.19
CA ALA A 75 -6.08 -11.36 -12.45
C ALA A 75 -6.37 -10.68 -13.80
N LYS A 76 -5.44 -9.85 -14.29
CA LYS A 76 -5.52 -9.21 -15.61
C LYS A 76 -4.92 -10.03 -16.75
N GLY A 77 -4.41 -11.25 -16.47
CA GLY A 77 -3.78 -12.11 -17.47
C GLY A 77 -2.48 -11.53 -18.04
N LEU A 78 -1.76 -10.71 -17.27
CA LEU A 78 -0.49 -10.10 -17.68
C LEU A 78 0.69 -11.03 -17.36
N ASP A 79 1.76 -10.94 -18.15
CA ASP A 79 3.03 -11.61 -17.85
C ASP A 79 3.72 -10.88 -16.68
N VAL A 80 3.71 -11.52 -15.52
CA VAL A 80 4.27 -11.00 -14.27
C VAL A 80 5.79 -10.97 -14.30
N ASP A 81 6.41 -11.97 -14.94
CA ASP A 81 7.88 -12.14 -14.95
C ASP A 81 8.53 -11.27 -16.03
N LYS A 82 7.79 -10.99 -17.12
CA LYS A 82 8.25 -10.18 -18.25
C LYS A 82 7.25 -9.07 -18.58
N PRO A 83 7.12 -8.04 -17.73
CA PRO A 83 6.26 -6.90 -18.01
C PRO A 83 6.68 -6.20 -19.31
N ARG A 84 5.69 -5.78 -20.09
CA ARG A 84 5.91 -5.16 -21.41
C ARG A 84 6.83 -3.93 -21.30
N ASN A 85 7.77 -3.80 -22.23
CA ASN A 85 8.74 -2.70 -22.34
C ASN A 85 9.78 -2.61 -21.22
N LEU A 86 9.93 -3.65 -20.38
CA LEU A 86 10.93 -3.66 -19.32
C LEU A 86 11.97 -4.77 -19.55
N ALA A 87 13.19 -4.48 -19.13
CA ALA A 87 14.29 -5.43 -19.02
C ALA A 87 14.71 -5.53 -17.54
N LYS A 88 15.25 -6.68 -17.13
CA LYS A 88 15.72 -6.89 -15.75
C LYS A 88 16.83 -5.92 -15.35
N SER A 89 17.65 -5.51 -16.31
CA SER A 89 18.68 -4.48 -16.17
C SER A 89 18.83 -3.80 -17.52
N VAL A 90 18.98 -2.47 -17.53
CA VAL A 90 19.32 -1.71 -18.74
C VAL A 90 20.84 -1.61 -18.78
N THR A 91 21.46 -2.25 -19.77
CA THR A 91 22.93 -2.38 -19.86
C THR A 91 23.52 -1.67 -21.08
N VAL A 92 22.71 -0.95 -21.84
CA VAL A 92 23.12 -0.16 -23.01
C VAL A 92 22.65 1.27 -22.83
N GLU A 93 23.56 2.23 -23.06
CA GLU A 93 23.26 3.68 -23.12
C GLU A 93 22.60 4.05 -24.45
#